data_AF-A0A8C6N785-F1
#
_entry.id   AF-A0A8C6N785-F1
#
_cell.length_a   1.000
_cell.length_b   1.000
_cell.length_c   1.000
_cell.angle_alpha   90.00
_cell.angle_beta   90.00
_cell.angle_gamma   90.00
#
_symmetry.space_group_name_H-M   'P 1'
#
loop_
_entity.id
_entity.type
_entity.pdbx_description
1 polymer ?
#
loop_
_entity_poly.entity_id
_entity_poly.type
_entity_poly.pdbx_seq_one_letter_code
_entity_poly.pdbx_strand_id
1 'polypeptide(L)'
;GARVRAWARGHAARGRRVALVTSGGTRVGLEARPVRFLENFSSGRRGAGSAERLLQAGYAVCFLHRARSAFPWARSLPPHGAALLDAFRIAPGEQPAVAAEAAALPALLAALRGYHRAKEEGTLLAIEFTELQEYLELLRAAARALEPLGSSVMFYLAAAVSDFYIPTSELPEHKIQSSEGPLQITLKMVPKMLSPLVKEWAPEAFVISFKLETDPLILIDKSRQALEKYHHQVVVANILESRRTAVVIVTKDSQTPLSLSEEEIAQGMEIEEKIVNYLQAQHTLFIEKKI
;
A
#
# COMPACT_ATOMS: atom_id res chain seq x y z
N GLY A 1 10.78 -7.58 -12.01
CA GLY A 1 10.90 -6.80 -13.27
C GLY A 1 10.08 -7.41 -14.41
N ALA A 2 10.53 -8.51 -15.01
CA ALA A 2 9.93 -9.07 -16.24
C ALA A 2 8.42 -9.39 -16.12
N ARG A 3 8.01 -10.06 -15.04
CA ARG A 3 6.58 -10.36 -14.76
C ARG A 3 5.70 -9.11 -14.74
N VAL A 4 6.13 -8.05 -14.03
CA VAL A 4 5.41 -6.77 -13.97
C VAL A 4 5.31 -6.14 -15.36
N ARG A 5 6.41 -6.14 -16.12
CA ARG A 5 6.45 -5.54 -17.47
C ARG A 5 5.49 -6.24 -18.42
N ALA A 6 5.51 -7.57 -18.47
CA ALA A 6 4.63 -8.35 -19.33
C ALA A 6 3.15 -8.15 -18.97
N TRP A 7 2.84 -8.21 -17.68
CA TRP A 7 1.49 -7.97 -17.16
C TRP A 7 0.99 -6.55 -17.49
N ALA A 8 1.81 -5.52 -17.24
CA ALA A 8 1.45 -4.13 -17.47
C ALA A 8 1.23 -3.82 -18.97
N ARG A 9 2.09 -4.35 -19.86
CA ARG A 9 1.92 -4.20 -21.31
C ARG A 9 0.58 -4.77 -21.81
N GLY A 10 0.15 -5.91 -21.28
CA GLY A 10 -1.14 -6.51 -21.63
C GLY A 10 -2.33 -5.63 -21.24
N HIS A 11 -2.23 -4.89 -20.14
CA HIS A 11 -3.27 -3.94 -19.72
C HIS A 11 -3.22 -2.63 -20.51
N ALA A 12 -2.02 -2.10 -20.76
CA ALA A 12 -1.82 -0.92 -21.60
C ALA A 12 -2.37 -1.12 -23.03
N ALA A 13 -2.15 -2.29 -23.62
CA ALA A 13 -2.70 -2.65 -24.94
C ALA A 13 -4.24 -2.66 -24.98
N ARG A 14 -4.90 -2.77 -23.82
CA ARG A 14 -6.37 -2.70 -23.68
C ARG A 14 -6.85 -1.31 -23.23
N GLY A 15 -5.97 -0.29 -23.25
CA GLY A 15 -6.27 1.06 -22.81
C GLY A 15 -6.49 1.19 -21.30
N ARG A 16 -6.08 0.20 -20.50
CA ARG A 16 -6.32 0.18 -19.05
C ARG A 16 -5.17 0.88 -18.32
N ARG A 17 -5.52 1.83 -17.43
CA ARG A 17 -4.56 2.50 -16.53
C ARG A 17 -4.00 1.50 -15.51
N VAL A 18 -2.75 1.70 -15.10
CA VAL A 18 -2.06 0.82 -14.14
C VAL A 18 -1.74 1.59 -12.87
N ALA A 19 -2.00 1.00 -11.71
CA ALA A 19 -1.59 1.54 -10.42
C ALA A 19 -0.64 0.57 -9.71
N LEU A 20 0.50 1.06 -9.22
CA LEU A 20 1.32 0.36 -8.24
C LEU A 20 0.95 0.86 -6.85
N VAL A 21 0.46 -0.04 -6.01
CA VAL A 21 0.09 0.25 -4.62
C VAL A 21 1.09 -0.41 -3.70
N THR A 22 1.79 0.36 -2.87
CA THR A 22 2.61 -0.20 -1.79
C THR A 22 1.84 -0.26 -0.47
N SER A 23 1.98 -1.36 0.28
CA SER A 23 1.19 -1.57 1.51
C SER A 23 1.94 -2.35 2.58
N GLY A 24 1.62 -2.06 3.85
CA GLY A 24 2.24 -2.71 5.01
C GLY A 24 3.58 -2.09 5.41
N GLY A 25 4.18 -2.62 6.47
CA GLY A 25 5.44 -2.13 7.03
C GLY A 25 6.67 -2.91 6.56
N THR A 26 7.81 -2.24 6.45
CA THR A 26 9.10 -2.93 6.33
C THR A 26 9.67 -3.25 7.70
N ARG A 27 10.52 -4.28 7.76
CA ARG A 27 11.37 -4.54 8.91
C ARG A 27 12.85 -4.54 8.52
N VAL A 28 13.72 -4.32 9.50
CA VAL A 28 15.17 -4.40 9.36
C VAL A 28 15.70 -5.35 10.43
N GLY A 29 16.53 -6.31 10.04
CA GLY A 29 17.20 -7.21 10.98
C GLY A 29 18.25 -6.47 11.82
N LEU A 30 18.39 -6.87 13.09
CA LEU A 30 19.46 -6.35 13.97
C LEU A 30 20.73 -7.22 13.92
N GLU A 31 20.64 -8.39 13.29
CA GLU A 31 21.72 -9.37 13.11
C GLU A 31 21.68 -9.92 11.67
N ALA A 32 22.79 -10.45 11.15
CA ALA A 32 22.84 -11.06 9.80
C ALA A 32 22.06 -12.38 9.72
N ARG A 33 21.96 -13.11 10.84
CA ARG A 33 21.02 -14.21 11.06
C ARG A 33 19.93 -13.71 12.01
N PRO A 34 18.95 -12.95 11.48
CA PRO A 34 18.13 -12.09 12.32
C PRO A 34 17.18 -12.90 13.18
N VAL A 35 17.25 -12.65 14.48
CA VAL A 35 16.24 -13.10 15.46
C VAL A 35 15.45 -11.93 16.02
N ARG A 36 16.01 -10.72 15.93
CA ARG A 36 15.35 -9.47 16.31
C ARG A 36 15.27 -8.53 15.11
N PHE A 37 14.21 -7.72 15.11
CA PHE A 37 13.93 -6.80 14.02
C PHE A 37 13.44 -5.46 14.57
N LEU A 38 13.80 -4.37 13.88
CA LEU A 38 13.10 -3.10 13.98
C LEU A 38 12.01 -3.06 12.91
N GLU A 39 10.77 -2.79 13.29
CA GLU A 39 9.63 -2.81 12.37
C GLU A 39 8.82 -1.51 12.43
N ASN A 40 8.48 -0.98 11.26
CA ASN A 40 7.53 0.11 11.14
C ASN A 40 6.11 -0.47 11.14
N PHE A 41 5.30 -0.08 12.13
CA PHE A 41 3.95 -0.61 12.24
C PHE A 41 3.05 -0.13 11.08
N SER A 42 2.51 -1.08 10.33
CA SER A 42 1.40 -0.85 9.40
C SER A 42 0.64 -2.14 9.15
N SER A 43 -0.65 -2.15 9.48
CA SER A 43 -1.54 -3.28 9.20
C SER A 43 -1.76 -3.55 7.70
N GLY A 44 -1.44 -2.58 6.83
CA GLY A 44 -1.71 -2.66 5.38
C GLY A 44 -3.17 -2.40 4.97
N ARG A 45 -4.08 -2.13 5.93
CA ARG A 45 -5.53 -1.97 5.62
C ARG A 45 -5.82 -0.85 4.62
N ARG A 46 -5.14 0.30 4.73
CA ARG A 46 -5.28 1.41 3.78
C ARG A 46 -4.91 1.01 2.36
N GLY A 47 -3.73 0.42 2.19
CA GLY A 47 -3.26 0.00 0.87
C GLY A 47 -4.18 -1.06 0.25
N ALA A 48 -4.62 -2.03 1.05
CA ALA A 48 -5.55 -3.06 0.59
C ALA A 48 -6.92 -2.49 0.20
N GLY A 49 -7.53 -1.62 1.02
CA GLY A 49 -8.79 -0.96 0.69
C GLY A 49 -8.68 -0.05 -0.52
N SER A 50 -7.57 0.69 -0.65
CA SER A 50 -7.31 1.54 -1.82
C SER A 50 -7.14 0.72 -3.10
N ALA A 51 -6.49 -0.45 -3.02
CA ALA A 51 -6.37 -1.36 -4.16
C ALA A 51 -7.74 -1.88 -4.63
N GLU A 52 -8.65 -2.22 -3.71
CA GLU A 52 -10.03 -2.60 -4.06
C GLU A 52 -10.76 -1.48 -4.79
N ARG A 53 -10.69 -0.25 -4.28
CA ARG A 53 -11.34 0.92 -4.91
C ARG A 53 -10.73 1.23 -6.28
N LEU A 54 -9.41 1.12 -6.44
CA LEU A 54 -8.74 1.31 -7.73
C LEU A 54 -9.16 0.25 -8.77
N LEU A 55 -9.29 -1.01 -8.36
CA LEU A 55 -9.80 -2.09 -9.22
C LEU A 55 -11.25 -1.84 -9.63
N GLN A 56 -12.10 -1.38 -8.70
CA GLN A 56 -13.47 -0.97 -9.00
C GLN A 56 -13.53 0.23 -9.95
N ALA A 57 -12.59 1.16 -9.83
CA ALA A 57 -12.42 2.31 -10.73
C ALA A 57 -11.80 1.96 -12.11
N GLY A 58 -11.58 0.67 -12.39
CA GLY A 58 -11.12 0.16 -13.68
C GLY A 58 -9.61 0.04 -13.85
N TYR A 59 -8.80 0.37 -12.85
CA TYR A 59 -7.35 0.19 -12.92
C TYR A 59 -6.96 -1.29 -12.91
N ALA A 60 -5.81 -1.62 -13.49
CA ALA A 60 -5.06 -2.81 -13.12
C ALA A 60 -4.10 -2.45 -11.98
N VAL A 61 -4.07 -3.25 -10.91
CA VAL A 61 -3.29 -2.96 -9.70
C VAL A 61 -2.14 -3.95 -9.51
N CYS A 62 -0.91 -3.42 -9.46
CA CYS A 62 0.26 -4.11 -8.94
C CYS A 62 0.35 -3.84 -7.43
N PHE A 63 -0.02 -4.82 -6.61
CA PHE A 63 -0.07 -4.70 -5.16
C PHE A 63 1.23 -5.24 -4.54
N LEU A 64 2.17 -4.34 -4.27
CA LEU A 64 3.43 -4.64 -3.59
C LEU A 64 3.22 -4.53 -2.08
N HIS A 65 3.11 -5.65 -1.37
CA HIS A 65 2.67 -5.64 0.03
C HIS A 65 3.55 -6.44 0.98
N ARG A 66 3.53 -6.07 2.26
CA ARG A 66 4.16 -6.86 3.31
C ARG A 66 3.48 -8.23 3.41
N ALA A 67 4.25 -9.31 3.37
CA ALA A 67 3.75 -10.66 3.62
C ALA A 67 3.03 -10.72 4.97
N ARG A 68 1.85 -11.36 4.99
CA ARG A 68 0.95 -11.44 6.17
C ARG A 68 0.36 -10.10 6.64
N SER A 69 0.47 -9.02 5.86
CA SER A 69 -0.34 -7.80 6.10
C SER A 69 -1.73 -7.95 5.48
N ALA A 70 -2.61 -6.96 5.69
CA ALA A 70 -3.94 -6.96 5.10
C ALA A 70 -3.87 -7.06 3.57
N PHE A 71 -4.67 -7.96 3.00
CA PHE A 71 -4.77 -8.22 1.57
C PHE A 71 -6.16 -7.78 1.05
N PRO A 72 -6.27 -7.26 -0.20
CA PRO A 72 -7.54 -6.87 -0.81
C PRO A 72 -8.62 -7.94 -0.62
N TRP A 73 -9.80 -7.52 -0.17
CA TRP A 73 -10.98 -8.31 0.20
C TRP A 73 -10.82 -9.22 1.42
N ALA A 74 -9.67 -9.89 1.57
CA ALA A 74 -9.40 -10.74 2.74
C ALA A 74 -9.35 -9.94 4.05
N ARG A 75 -9.01 -8.64 4.02
CA ARG A 75 -8.99 -7.74 5.19
C ARG A 75 -10.34 -7.54 5.88
N SER A 76 -11.43 -7.89 5.21
CA SER A 76 -12.81 -7.78 5.67
C SER A 76 -13.38 -9.12 6.12
N LEU A 77 -12.64 -10.21 5.90
CA LEU A 77 -12.98 -11.53 6.42
C LEU A 77 -12.58 -11.63 7.90
N PRO A 78 -13.17 -12.57 8.64
CA PRO A 78 -12.73 -12.87 9.99
C PRO A 78 -11.22 -13.13 10.06
N PRO A 79 -10.54 -12.68 11.11
CA PRO A 79 -9.11 -12.91 11.26
C PRO A 79 -8.80 -14.40 11.39
N HIS A 80 -7.57 -14.77 11.02
CA HIS A 80 -7.08 -16.15 11.19
C HIS A 80 -7.28 -16.67 12.61
N GLY A 81 -7.56 -17.96 12.76
CA GLY A 81 -7.82 -18.61 14.03
C GLY A 81 -9.30 -18.96 14.22
N ALA A 82 -9.75 -19.00 15.48
CA ALA A 82 -11.10 -19.43 15.85
C ALA A 82 -12.19 -18.66 15.09
N ALA A 83 -12.13 -17.32 15.05
CA ALA A 83 -13.14 -16.50 14.37
C ALA A 83 -13.33 -16.84 12.87
N LEU A 84 -12.27 -17.27 12.18
CA LEU A 84 -12.39 -17.74 10.80
C LEU A 84 -13.04 -19.13 10.73
N LEU A 85 -12.65 -20.04 11.63
CA LEU A 85 -13.22 -21.40 11.66
C LEU A 85 -14.69 -21.38 12.09
N ASP A 86 -15.03 -20.56 13.07
CA ASP A 86 -16.39 -20.37 13.60
C ASP A 86 -17.32 -19.70 12.57
N ALA A 87 -16.76 -19.00 11.58
CA ALA A 87 -17.54 -18.40 10.50
C ALA A 87 -18.04 -19.43 9.47
N PHE A 88 -17.56 -20.68 9.53
CA PHE A 88 -17.92 -21.74 8.62
C PHE A 88 -18.49 -22.96 9.35
N ARG A 89 -19.44 -23.63 8.71
CA ARG A 89 -20.04 -24.88 9.17
C ARG A 89 -20.12 -25.88 8.03
N ILE A 90 -20.08 -27.16 8.37
CA ILE A 90 -20.33 -28.23 7.41
C ILE A 90 -21.82 -28.26 7.12
N ALA A 91 -22.20 -28.08 5.86
CA ALA A 91 -23.58 -28.14 5.44
C ALA A 91 -24.07 -29.60 5.45
N PRO A 92 -25.30 -29.88 5.95
CA PRO A 92 -25.87 -31.22 5.89
C PRO A 92 -26.21 -31.57 4.43
N GLY A 93 -25.83 -32.78 3.99
CA GLY A 93 -26.14 -33.27 2.65
C GLY A 93 -25.28 -34.47 2.26
N GLU A 94 -25.66 -35.16 1.17
CA GLU A 94 -24.90 -36.29 0.62
C GLU A 94 -23.54 -35.86 0.04
N GLN A 95 -23.45 -34.62 -0.44
CA GLN A 95 -22.20 -34.05 -0.95
C GLN A 95 -21.56 -33.12 0.09
N PRO A 96 -20.23 -33.18 0.28
CA PRO A 96 -19.54 -32.32 1.22
C PRO A 96 -19.61 -30.86 0.74
N ALA A 97 -20.24 -30.00 1.54
CA ALA A 97 -20.33 -28.57 1.30
C ALA A 97 -20.06 -27.78 2.58
N VAL A 98 -19.52 -26.57 2.42
CA VAL A 98 -19.26 -25.63 3.51
C VAL A 98 -20.23 -24.46 3.37
N ALA A 99 -20.94 -24.15 4.44
CA ALA A 99 -21.76 -22.94 4.55
C ALA A 99 -21.08 -21.94 5.47
N ALA A 100 -21.34 -20.65 5.27
CA ALA A 100 -20.91 -19.60 6.18
C ALA A 100 -22.04 -19.20 7.13
N GLU A 101 -21.68 -18.69 8.30
CA GLU A 101 -22.62 -18.08 9.24
C GLU A 101 -23.30 -16.86 8.61
N ALA A 102 -24.58 -16.65 8.94
CA ALA A 102 -25.41 -15.61 8.32
C ALA A 102 -24.80 -14.20 8.48
N ALA A 103 -24.15 -13.94 9.62
CA ALA A 103 -23.47 -12.67 9.90
C ALA A 103 -22.19 -12.46 9.07
N ALA A 104 -21.48 -13.54 8.71
CA ALA A 104 -20.25 -13.47 7.92
C ALA A 104 -20.52 -13.43 6.41
N LEU A 105 -21.69 -13.95 5.98
CA LEU A 105 -22.04 -14.15 4.58
C LEU A 105 -21.97 -12.87 3.71
N PRO A 106 -22.45 -11.68 4.15
CA PRO A 106 -22.38 -10.48 3.32
C PRO A 106 -20.95 -10.07 2.97
N ALA A 107 -20.06 -10.04 3.96
CA ALA A 107 -18.65 -9.70 3.77
C ALA A 107 -17.92 -10.75 2.93
N LEU A 108 -18.19 -12.04 3.18
CA LEU A 108 -17.60 -13.15 2.44
C LEU A 108 -18.01 -13.12 0.95
N LEU A 109 -19.29 -12.94 0.65
CA LEU A 109 -19.78 -12.88 -0.73
C LEU A 109 -19.20 -11.67 -1.47
N ALA A 110 -19.18 -10.50 -0.84
CA ALA A 110 -18.57 -9.31 -1.43
C ALA A 110 -17.08 -9.52 -1.72
N ALA A 111 -16.36 -10.12 -0.77
CA ALA A 111 -14.94 -10.41 -0.89
C ALA A 111 -14.63 -11.41 -2.02
N LEU A 112 -15.35 -12.54 -2.06
CA LEU A 112 -15.16 -13.58 -3.07
C LEU A 112 -15.48 -13.06 -4.48
N ARG A 113 -16.59 -12.33 -4.64
CA ARG A 113 -16.96 -11.73 -5.94
C ARG A 113 -15.90 -10.75 -6.44
N GLY A 114 -15.42 -9.86 -5.57
CA GLY A 114 -14.37 -8.90 -5.92
C GLY A 114 -13.06 -9.59 -6.31
N TYR A 115 -12.61 -10.54 -5.52
CA TYR A 115 -11.38 -11.30 -5.78
C TYR A 115 -11.47 -12.14 -7.05
N HIS A 116 -12.56 -12.88 -7.25
CA HIS A 116 -12.75 -13.72 -8.44
C HIS A 116 -12.77 -12.88 -9.72
N ARG A 117 -13.52 -11.76 -9.72
CA ARG A 117 -13.54 -10.84 -10.86
C ARG A 117 -12.13 -10.33 -11.20
N ALA A 118 -11.36 -9.89 -10.21
CA ALA A 118 -10.01 -9.39 -10.46
C ALA A 118 -9.03 -10.48 -10.93
N LYS A 119 -9.23 -11.73 -10.47
CA LYS A 119 -8.47 -12.89 -10.91
C LYS A 119 -8.80 -13.27 -12.35
N GLU A 120 -10.09 -13.34 -12.69
CA GLU A 120 -10.59 -13.66 -14.03
C GLU A 120 -10.16 -12.61 -15.06
N GLU A 121 -10.26 -11.33 -14.72
CA GLU A 121 -9.80 -10.22 -15.58
C GLU A 121 -8.26 -10.06 -15.57
N GLY A 122 -7.55 -10.75 -14.68
CA GLY A 122 -6.10 -10.64 -14.50
C GLY A 122 -5.64 -9.24 -14.06
N THR A 123 -6.49 -8.48 -13.36
CA THR A 123 -6.27 -7.06 -13.02
C THR A 123 -5.56 -6.85 -11.70
N LEU A 124 -5.37 -7.87 -10.87
CA LEU A 124 -4.57 -7.81 -9.66
C LEU A 124 -3.28 -8.63 -9.80
N LEU A 125 -2.13 -7.97 -9.66
CA LEU A 125 -0.81 -8.60 -9.55
C LEU A 125 -0.24 -8.38 -8.14
N ALA A 126 -0.31 -9.40 -7.28
CA ALA A 126 0.27 -9.34 -5.94
C ALA A 126 1.74 -9.75 -5.93
N ILE A 127 2.57 -8.97 -5.21
CA ILE A 127 3.99 -9.21 -4.98
C ILE A 127 4.27 -8.95 -3.51
N GLU A 128 4.83 -9.94 -2.82
CA GLU A 128 5.14 -9.81 -1.40
C GLU A 128 6.54 -9.22 -1.19
N PHE A 129 6.71 -8.51 -0.08
CA PHE A 129 7.99 -8.21 0.53
C PHE A 129 7.91 -8.44 2.04
N THR A 130 9.05 -8.49 2.72
CA THR A 130 9.12 -8.50 4.18
C THR A 130 10.09 -7.45 4.68
N GLU A 131 11.29 -7.44 4.11
CA GLU A 131 12.39 -6.62 4.60
C GLU A 131 12.53 -5.33 3.79
N LEU A 132 13.21 -4.35 4.38
CA LEU A 132 13.47 -3.08 3.72
C LEU A 132 14.20 -3.29 2.38
N GLN A 133 15.28 -4.07 2.35
CA GLN A 133 16.08 -4.27 1.14
C GLN A 133 15.25 -4.86 -0.01
N GLU A 134 14.45 -5.88 0.30
CA GLU A 134 13.54 -6.52 -0.65
C GLU A 134 12.51 -5.51 -1.19
N TYR A 135 11.89 -4.73 -0.31
CA TYR A 135 10.96 -3.67 -0.71
C TYR A 135 11.63 -2.67 -1.68
N LEU A 136 12.84 -2.21 -1.39
CA LEU A 136 13.58 -1.26 -2.21
C LEU A 136 13.89 -1.81 -3.60
N GLU A 137 14.35 -3.05 -3.68
CA GLU A 137 14.66 -3.73 -4.94
C GLU A 137 13.43 -3.98 -5.79
N LEU A 138 12.35 -4.48 -5.16
CA LEU A 138 11.08 -4.74 -5.84
C LEU A 138 10.44 -3.45 -6.34
N LEU A 139 10.42 -2.38 -5.54
CA LEU A 139 9.90 -1.08 -5.94
C LEU A 139 10.67 -0.53 -7.15
N ARG A 140 12.01 -0.56 -7.11
CA ARG A 140 12.85 -0.13 -8.23
C ARG A 140 12.57 -0.94 -9.50
N ALA A 141 12.51 -2.27 -9.36
CA ALA A 141 12.28 -3.17 -10.48
C ALA A 141 10.88 -3.05 -11.07
N ALA A 142 9.87 -2.77 -10.25
CA ALA A 142 8.50 -2.52 -10.69
C ALA A 142 8.36 -1.14 -11.33
N ALA A 143 8.98 -0.09 -10.76
CA ALA A 143 8.95 1.25 -11.33
C ALA A 143 9.52 1.29 -12.75
N ARG A 144 10.73 0.75 -12.95
CA ARG A 144 11.36 0.62 -14.28
C ARG A 144 10.60 -0.32 -15.24
N ALA A 145 9.76 -1.20 -14.71
CA ALA A 145 8.91 -2.06 -15.53
C ALA A 145 7.67 -1.31 -16.06
N LEU A 146 7.17 -0.36 -15.27
CA LEU A 146 6.00 0.47 -15.56
C LEU A 146 6.34 1.75 -16.32
N GLU A 147 7.60 2.21 -16.28
CA GLU A 147 8.07 3.43 -16.95
C GLU A 147 7.58 3.62 -18.41
N PRO A 148 7.57 2.58 -19.28
CA PRO A 148 7.14 2.77 -20.67
C PRO A 148 5.66 3.12 -20.85
N LEU A 149 4.84 2.99 -19.80
CA LEU A 149 3.42 3.36 -19.81
C LEU A 149 3.21 4.84 -19.47
N GLY A 150 4.26 5.56 -19.07
CA GLY A 150 4.28 7.00 -18.86
C GLY A 150 3.19 7.49 -17.92
N SER A 151 2.46 8.52 -18.35
CA SER A 151 1.43 9.21 -17.57
C SER A 151 0.21 8.36 -17.24
N SER A 152 0.05 7.18 -17.85
CA SER A 152 -1.04 6.25 -17.52
C SER A 152 -0.81 5.43 -16.25
N VAL A 153 0.37 5.57 -15.63
CA VAL A 153 0.77 4.87 -14.40
C VAL A 153 0.59 5.75 -13.18
N MET A 154 -0.08 5.21 -12.16
CA MET A 154 -0.16 5.78 -10.83
C MET A 154 0.74 5.02 -9.85
N PHE A 155 1.55 5.72 -9.06
CA PHE A 155 2.22 5.17 -7.87
C PHE A 155 1.50 5.65 -6.61
N TYR A 156 0.90 4.73 -5.87
CA TYR A 156 0.22 4.97 -4.60
C TYR A 156 1.06 4.38 -3.46
N LEU A 157 1.91 5.21 -2.85
CA LEU A 157 2.98 4.75 -1.97
C LEU A 157 2.57 4.78 -0.49
N ALA A 158 1.73 3.83 -0.07
CA ALA A 158 1.16 3.76 1.28
C ALA A 158 1.88 2.82 2.26
N ALA A 159 3.01 2.21 1.85
CA ALA A 159 3.83 1.39 2.75
C ALA A 159 4.53 2.24 3.82
N ALA A 160 4.64 1.70 5.03
CA ALA A 160 5.42 2.28 6.12
C ALA A 160 6.87 1.80 6.00
N VAL A 161 7.67 2.55 5.25
CA VAL A 161 9.08 2.25 4.97
C VAL A 161 9.94 2.72 6.13
N SER A 162 10.87 1.89 6.57
CA SER A 162 11.84 2.23 7.61
C SER A 162 12.72 3.39 7.17
N ASP A 163 12.86 4.40 8.03
CA ASP A 163 13.76 5.54 7.79
C ASP A 163 15.21 5.23 8.18
N PHE A 164 15.42 4.17 8.96
CA PHE A 164 16.71 3.77 9.50
C PHE A 164 16.98 2.28 9.26
N TYR A 165 18.24 1.92 9.10
CA TYR A 165 18.69 0.53 8.92
C TYR A 165 20.14 0.33 9.43
N ILE A 166 20.57 -0.92 9.55
CA ILE A 166 21.97 -1.28 9.80
C ILE A 166 22.56 -1.82 8.49
N PRO A 167 23.66 -1.24 7.96
CA PRO A 167 24.34 -1.79 6.80
C PRO A 167 24.78 -3.23 7.03
N THR A 168 24.75 -4.07 5.99
CA THR A 168 25.13 -5.49 6.09
C THR A 168 26.55 -5.70 6.64
N SER A 169 27.47 -4.78 6.33
CA SER A 169 28.85 -4.80 6.83
C SER A 169 28.98 -4.52 8.32
N GLU A 170 27.94 -3.98 8.96
CA GLU A 170 27.91 -3.59 10.38
C GLU A 170 26.98 -4.50 11.21
N LEU A 171 26.30 -5.45 10.56
CA LEU A 171 25.44 -6.39 11.27
C LEU A 171 26.29 -7.44 12.01
N PRO A 172 26.05 -7.68 13.30
CA PRO A 172 26.61 -8.85 13.98
C PRO A 172 26.08 -10.13 13.33
N GLU A 173 26.92 -11.15 13.13
CA GLU A 173 26.49 -12.37 12.44
C GLU A 173 25.42 -13.13 13.24
N HIS A 174 25.59 -13.20 14.56
CA HIS A 174 24.79 -14.01 15.47
C HIS A 174 23.95 -13.16 16.42
N LYS A 175 22.94 -13.81 17.03
CA LYS A 175 22.06 -13.24 18.06
C LYS A 175 22.88 -12.45 19.10
N ILE A 176 22.53 -11.18 19.26
CA ILE A 176 23.12 -10.32 20.30
C ILE A 176 22.80 -10.92 21.68
N GLN A 177 23.81 -11.16 22.51
CA GLN A 177 23.65 -11.79 23.82
C GLN A 177 23.20 -10.76 24.88
N SER A 178 22.48 -11.21 25.91
CA SER A 178 21.87 -10.35 26.93
C SER A 178 22.71 -10.16 28.20
N SER A 179 23.98 -10.53 28.18
CA SER A 179 24.85 -10.60 29.36
C SER A 179 25.68 -9.34 29.63
N GLU A 180 25.70 -8.36 28.72
CA GLU A 180 26.67 -7.25 28.75
C GLU A 180 26.00 -5.87 28.88
N GLY A 181 25.12 -5.72 29.87
CA GLY A 181 24.52 -4.41 30.19
C GLY A 181 23.47 -3.93 29.17
N PRO A 182 23.19 -2.61 29.10
CA PRO A 182 22.14 -2.07 28.25
C PRO A 182 22.50 -2.19 26.76
N LEU A 183 21.54 -2.69 25.96
CA LEU A 183 21.69 -2.81 24.51
C LEU A 183 21.70 -1.42 23.84
N GLN A 184 22.79 -1.09 23.16
CA GLN A 184 22.90 0.09 22.30
C GLN A 184 22.89 -0.32 20.83
N ILE A 185 22.07 0.34 20.01
CA ILE A 185 21.94 0.07 18.57
C ILE A 185 22.17 1.38 17.83
N THR A 186 23.15 1.38 16.92
CA THR A 186 23.40 2.51 16.01
C THR A 186 22.79 2.21 14.65
N LEU A 187 21.99 3.14 14.14
CA LEU A 187 21.31 3.01 12.85
C LEU A 187 21.74 4.11 11.88
N LYS A 188 21.75 3.80 10.58
CA LYS A 188 21.97 4.77 9.50
C LYS A 188 20.67 5.12 8.80
N MET A 189 20.60 6.31 8.23
CA MET A 189 19.44 6.75 7.44
C MET A 189 19.33 5.96 6.13
N VAL A 190 18.10 5.58 5.78
CA VAL A 190 17.78 4.94 4.51
C VAL A 190 17.81 5.99 3.39
N PRO A 191 18.43 5.69 2.23
CA PRO A 191 18.38 6.56 1.06
C PRO A 191 16.94 6.91 0.67
N LYS A 192 16.68 8.19 0.35
CA LYS A 192 15.30 8.64 0.05
C LYS A 192 14.90 8.26 -1.38
N MET A 193 14.11 7.19 -1.49
CA MET A 193 13.76 6.55 -2.77
C MET A 193 12.76 7.30 -3.65
N LEU A 194 12.03 8.26 -3.09
CA LEU A 194 11.09 9.06 -3.88
C LEU A 194 11.81 9.89 -4.95
N SER A 195 13.00 10.41 -4.67
CA SER A 195 13.77 11.17 -5.64
C SER A 195 14.15 10.36 -6.88
N PRO A 196 14.82 9.18 -6.78
CA PRO A 196 15.12 8.39 -7.96
C PRO A 196 13.86 7.82 -8.62
N LEU A 197 12.78 7.55 -7.88
CA LEU A 197 11.51 7.16 -8.48
C LEU A 197 10.99 8.21 -9.48
N VAL A 198 10.92 9.47 -9.04
CA VAL A 198 10.37 10.59 -9.81
C VAL A 198 11.34 11.10 -10.87
N LYS A 199 12.66 10.99 -10.65
CA LYS A 199 13.65 11.56 -11.58
C LYS A 199 14.19 10.57 -12.61
N GLU A 200 14.23 9.28 -12.26
CA GLU A 200 14.98 8.29 -13.04
C GLU A 200 14.17 7.04 -13.39
N TRP A 201 13.31 6.56 -12.48
CA TRP A 201 12.70 5.24 -12.65
C TRP A 201 11.35 5.27 -13.33
N ALA A 202 10.55 6.32 -13.12
CA ALA A 202 9.24 6.51 -13.74
C ALA A 202 8.89 8.02 -13.79
N PRO A 203 9.66 8.85 -14.53
CA PRO A 203 9.54 10.31 -14.45
C PRO A 203 8.21 10.87 -14.97
N GLU A 204 7.56 10.15 -15.87
CA GLU A 204 6.29 10.56 -16.47
C GLU A 204 5.07 10.06 -15.69
N ALA A 205 5.26 9.27 -14.64
CA ALA A 205 4.15 8.69 -13.87
C ALA A 205 3.53 9.66 -12.86
N PHE A 206 2.29 9.38 -12.48
CA PHE A 206 1.59 10.11 -11.43
C PHE A 206 1.92 9.53 -10.05
N VAL A 207 2.73 10.23 -9.27
CA VAL A 207 3.29 9.75 -8.00
C VAL A 207 2.61 10.41 -6.80
N ILE A 208 2.06 9.56 -5.93
CA ILE A 208 1.39 9.91 -4.68
C ILE A 208 2.17 9.31 -3.51
N SER A 209 2.52 10.14 -2.53
CA SER A 209 3.12 9.68 -1.27
C SER A 209 2.19 9.90 -0.08
N PHE A 210 2.46 9.21 1.02
CA PHE A 210 1.71 9.35 2.27
C PHE A 210 2.55 10.02 3.34
N LYS A 211 1.92 10.91 4.10
CA LYS A 211 2.51 11.53 5.29
C LYS A 211 1.61 11.26 6.49
N LEU A 212 2.18 10.65 7.51
CA LEU A 212 1.51 10.37 8.78
C LEU A 212 2.25 11.15 9.87
N GLU A 213 1.53 11.98 10.60
CA GLU A 213 2.06 12.73 11.75
C GLU A 213 1.10 12.59 12.93
N THR A 214 1.59 12.91 14.13
CA THR A 214 0.77 13.01 15.35
C THR A 214 0.49 14.46 15.73
N ASP A 215 1.24 15.41 15.16
CA ASP A 215 1.07 16.84 15.39
C ASP A 215 0.46 17.50 14.14
N PRO A 216 -0.77 18.04 14.23
CA PRO A 216 -1.43 18.76 13.14
C PRO A 216 -0.68 19.99 12.65
N LEU A 217 0.09 20.67 13.51
CA LEU A 217 0.74 21.94 13.20
C LEU A 217 1.87 21.75 12.17
N ILE A 218 2.51 20.59 12.15
CA ILE A 218 3.64 20.30 11.25
C ILE A 218 3.23 19.50 9.99
N LEU A 219 2.01 18.97 9.94
CA LEU A 219 1.59 18.03 8.91
C LEU A 219 1.64 18.63 7.49
N ILE A 220 1.08 19.83 7.33
CA ILE A 220 1.01 20.50 6.01
C ILE A 220 2.39 20.97 5.56
N ASP A 221 3.17 21.57 6.46
CA ASP A 221 4.51 22.05 6.15
C ASP A 221 5.43 20.90 5.73
N LYS A 222 5.42 19.79 6.47
CA LYS A 222 6.17 18.58 6.09
C LYS A 222 5.70 17.98 4.76
N SER A 223 4.40 18.10 4.45
CA SER A 223 3.84 17.64 3.18
C SER A 223 4.33 18.50 2.01
N ARG A 224 4.33 19.84 2.15
CA ARG A 224 4.88 20.78 1.16
C ARG A 224 6.38 20.60 0.97
N GLN A 225 7.14 20.44 2.05
CA GLN A 225 8.58 20.12 1.97
C GLN A 225 8.84 18.81 1.20
N ALA A 226 7.99 17.79 1.36
CA ALA A 226 8.12 16.55 0.60
C ALA A 226 7.82 16.76 -0.91
N LEU A 227 6.81 17.57 -1.24
CA LEU A 227 6.50 17.92 -2.63
C LEU A 227 7.67 18.70 -3.27
N GLU A 228 8.22 19.70 -2.58
CA GLU A 228 9.36 20.48 -3.05
C GLU A 228 10.62 19.62 -3.21
N LYS A 229 10.90 18.75 -2.24
CA LYS A 229 12.11 17.91 -2.25
C LYS A 229 12.09 16.83 -3.32
N TYR A 230 10.94 16.18 -3.52
CA TYR A 230 10.84 15.00 -4.39
C TYR A 230 10.15 15.29 -5.73
N HIS A 231 9.53 16.45 -5.90
CA HIS A 231 8.82 16.88 -7.12
C HIS A 231 7.73 15.92 -7.60
N HIS A 232 7.12 15.16 -6.69
CA HIS A 232 5.96 14.31 -6.98
C HIS A 232 4.66 15.13 -6.91
N GLN A 233 3.56 14.56 -7.39
CA GLN A 233 2.34 15.32 -7.67
C GLN A 233 1.44 15.51 -6.45
N VAL A 234 1.36 14.52 -5.55
CA VAL A 234 0.40 14.55 -4.44
C VAL A 234 0.98 13.94 -3.16
N VAL A 235 0.70 14.57 -2.02
CA VAL A 235 0.85 13.98 -0.69
C VAL A 235 -0.52 13.78 -0.07
N VAL A 236 -0.82 12.56 0.38
CA VAL A 236 -1.99 12.28 1.23
C VAL A 236 -1.54 12.35 2.69
N ALA A 237 -1.98 13.38 3.38
CA ALA A 237 -1.52 13.76 4.70
C ALA A 237 -2.57 13.42 5.76
N ASN A 238 -2.19 12.65 6.80
CA ASN A 238 -3.12 12.15 7.81
C ASN A 238 -2.56 12.36 9.22
N ILE A 239 -3.45 12.65 10.16
CA ILE A 239 -3.17 12.61 11.59
C ILE A 239 -3.47 11.22 12.13
N LEU A 240 -2.59 10.67 12.96
CA LEU A 240 -2.65 9.28 13.42
C LEU A 240 -4.02 8.93 14.01
N GLU A 241 -4.59 9.81 14.82
CA GLU A 241 -5.84 9.63 15.56
C GLU A 241 -7.04 9.57 14.60
N SER A 242 -7.11 10.46 13.61
CA SER A 242 -8.23 10.59 12.67
C SER A 242 -8.00 9.91 11.31
N ARG A 243 -6.88 9.19 11.14
CA ARG A 243 -6.45 8.63 9.85
C ARG A 243 -7.51 7.79 9.12
N ARG A 244 -8.47 7.20 9.82
CA ARG A 244 -9.53 6.37 9.23
C ARG A 244 -10.72 7.16 8.71
N THR A 245 -10.90 8.39 9.17
CA THR A 245 -12.09 9.21 8.88
C THR A 245 -11.75 10.51 8.19
N ALA A 246 -10.50 10.98 8.25
CA ALA A 246 -10.08 12.23 7.62
C ALA A 246 -8.65 12.16 7.06
N VAL A 247 -8.46 12.83 5.93
CA VAL A 247 -7.17 13.08 5.28
C VAL A 247 -7.13 14.50 4.71
N VAL A 248 -5.95 15.04 4.47
CA VAL A 248 -5.76 16.25 3.65
C VAL A 248 -4.95 15.88 2.43
N ILE A 249 -5.49 16.15 1.25
CA ILE A 249 -4.77 15.99 -0.01
C ILE A 249 -4.00 17.28 -0.27
N VAL A 250 -2.67 17.19 -0.29
CA VAL A 250 -1.77 18.32 -0.50
C VAL A 250 -1.14 18.20 -1.88
N THR A 251 -1.28 19.24 -2.69
CA THR A 251 -0.58 19.41 -3.97
C THR A 251 0.32 20.64 -3.89
N LYS A 252 1.05 20.97 -4.96
CA LYS A 252 1.87 22.18 -5.02
C LYS A 252 1.03 23.45 -4.78
N ASP A 253 -0.17 23.48 -5.34
CA ASP A 253 -0.98 24.69 -5.45
C ASP A 253 -2.25 24.66 -4.57
N SER A 254 -2.56 23.53 -3.93
CA SER A 254 -3.78 23.38 -3.14
C SER A 254 -3.65 22.43 -1.95
N GLN A 255 -4.55 22.60 -0.99
CA GLN A 255 -4.82 21.66 0.09
C GLN A 255 -6.32 21.39 0.12
N THR A 256 -6.72 20.11 0.06
CA THR A 256 -8.12 19.71 0.01
C THR A 256 -8.41 18.73 1.15
N PRO A 257 -9.16 19.14 2.19
CA PRO A 257 -9.58 18.22 3.24
C PRO A 257 -10.63 17.24 2.71
N LEU A 258 -10.49 15.96 3.04
CA LEU A 258 -11.48 14.93 2.80
C LEU A 258 -11.80 14.27 4.15
N SER A 259 -13.08 14.28 4.55
CA SER A 259 -13.55 13.63 5.76
C SER A 259 -14.82 12.84 5.49
N LEU A 260 -15.04 11.78 6.26
CA LEU A 260 -16.31 11.06 6.31
C LEU A 260 -17.30 11.78 7.24
N SER A 261 -18.57 11.85 6.84
CA SER A 261 -19.66 12.26 7.72
C SER A 261 -20.09 11.11 8.64
N GLU A 262 -20.89 11.40 9.67
CA GLU A 262 -21.43 10.36 10.56
C GLU A 262 -22.33 9.39 9.80
N GLU A 263 -23.12 9.88 8.83
CA GLU A 263 -23.97 9.05 7.98
C GLU A 263 -23.16 8.12 7.09
N GLU A 264 -22.08 8.62 6.47
CA GLU A 264 -21.18 7.81 5.64
C GLU A 264 -20.50 6.71 6.48
N ILE A 265 -20.08 7.03 7.71
CA ILE A 265 -19.52 6.04 8.64
C ILE A 265 -20.57 5.00 9.01
N ALA A 266 -21.82 5.41 9.30
CA ALA A 266 -22.91 4.52 9.63
C ALA A 266 -23.27 3.57 8.47
N GLN A 267 -23.08 4.01 7.23
CA GLN A 267 -23.25 3.19 6.02
C GLN A 267 -22.04 2.27 5.73
N GLY A 268 -20.98 2.35 6.54
CA GLY A 268 -19.77 1.54 6.37
C GLY A 268 -18.84 2.04 5.27
N MET A 269 -18.95 3.30 4.85
CA MET A 269 -18.00 3.91 3.92
C MET A 269 -16.61 4.01 4.57
N GLU A 270 -15.58 3.80 3.76
CA GLU A 270 -14.19 3.95 4.17
C GLU A 270 -13.55 5.15 3.47
N ILE A 271 -12.63 5.84 4.15
CA ILE A 271 -12.00 7.05 3.62
C ILE A 271 -11.24 6.81 2.30
N GLU A 272 -10.78 5.57 2.09
CA GLU A 272 -10.16 5.13 0.83
C GLU A 272 -11.05 5.35 -0.40
N GLU A 273 -12.38 5.32 -0.24
CA GLU A 273 -13.31 5.62 -1.33
C GLU A 273 -13.18 7.08 -1.79
N LYS A 274 -13.22 8.03 -0.84
CA LYS A 274 -13.03 9.46 -1.14
C LYS A 274 -11.63 9.74 -1.69
N ILE A 275 -10.61 9.11 -1.10
CA ILE A 275 -9.21 9.24 -1.56
C ILE A 275 -9.08 8.79 -3.00
N VAL A 276 -9.53 7.58 -3.33
CA VAL A 276 -9.36 7.02 -4.67
C VAL A 276 -10.19 7.77 -5.71
N ASN A 277 -11.42 8.17 -5.39
CA ASN A 277 -12.24 8.99 -6.28
C ASN A 277 -11.55 10.32 -6.62
N TYR A 278 -11.02 11.01 -5.60
CA TYR A 278 -10.28 12.26 -5.80
C TYR A 278 -9.01 12.03 -6.65
N LEU A 279 -8.20 11.03 -6.31
CA LEU A 279 -6.95 10.75 -7.00
C LEU A 279 -7.15 10.27 -8.44
N GLN A 280 -8.24 9.54 -8.73
CA GLN A 280 -8.61 9.16 -10.09
C GLN A 280 -8.88 10.39 -10.95
N ALA A 281 -9.64 11.36 -10.44
CA ALA A 281 -9.91 12.61 -11.14
C ALA A 281 -8.62 13.40 -11.40
N GLN A 282 -7.75 13.52 -10.39
CA GLN A 282 -6.44 14.16 -10.55
C GLN A 282 -5.53 13.45 -11.56
N HIS A 283 -5.56 12.11 -11.58
CA HIS A 283 -4.79 11.34 -12.54
C HIS A 283 -5.31 11.51 -13.97
N THR A 284 -6.63 11.64 -14.16
CA THR A 284 -7.21 12.01 -15.47
C THR A 284 -6.69 13.37 -15.93
N LEU A 285 -6.74 14.39 -15.08
CA LEU A 285 -6.21 15.72 -15.41
C LEU A 285 -4.70 15.69 -15.69
N PHE A 286 -3.95 14.86 -14.96
CA PHE A 286 -2.52 14.68 -15.18
C PHE A 286 -2.21 14.06 -16.55
N ILE A 287 -2.99 13.07 -16.97
CA ILE A 287 -2.88 12.45 -18.29
C ILE A 287 -3.21 13.48 -19.39
N GLU A 288 -4.32 14.22 -19.24
CA GLU A 288 -4.76 15.22 -20.23
C GLU A 288 -3.73 16.35 -20.44
N LYS A 289 -2.98 16.74 -19.40
CA LYS A 289 -1.90 17.74 -19.51
C LYS A 289 -0.64 17.23 -20.23
N LYS A 290 -0.53 15.92 -20.43
CA LYS A 290 0.64 15.24 -21.02
C LYS A 290 0.40 14.76 -22.46
N ILE A 291 -0.86 14.80 -22.93
CA ILE A 291 -1.24 14.60 -24.33
C ILE A 291 -1.05 15.92 -25.07
#